data_AF-A0A1L7WD79-F1
#
_entry.id   AF-A0A1L7WD79-F1
#
_cell.length_a   1.000
_cell.length_b   1.000
_cell.length_c   1.000
_cell.angle_alpha   90.00
_cell.angle_beta   90.00
_cell.angle_gamma   90.00
#
_symmetry.space_group_name_H-M   'P 1'
#
loop_
_entity.id
_entity.type
_entity.pdbx_description
1 polymer ?
#
loop_
_entity_poly.entity_id
_entity_poly.type
_entity_poly.pdbx_seq_one_letter_code
_entity_poly.pdbx_strand_id
1 'polypeptide(L)'
;MTANTQIEIEASPEEVKNVFFDFPNWREIKNDMIKTVARLPGHAEGPIQKGEKLAVNFRGVNSQVTVLENSPSEFKWRGDTLYVMSGEHSFRFEPSKTTPGGTTFYNSEEPFRLSILVMKLLPATTMFNQFCKDFKARVESVKQEGTKF
;
A
#
# COMPACT_ATOMS: atom_id res chain seq x y z
N MET A 1 7.78 17.27 5.46
CA MET A 1 7.80 16.96 4.01
C MET A 1 7.09 15.65 3.88
N THR A 2 6.04 15.58 3.06
CA THR A 2 5.18 14.39 2.94
C THR A 2 5.11 14.04 1.47
N ALA A 3 5.37 12.79 1.10
CA ALA A 3 5.09 12.33 -0.25
C ALA A 3 3.62 11.93 -0.29
N ASN A 4 2.87 12.43 -1.26
CA ASN A 4 1.48 12.03 -1.46
C ASN A 4 1.21 11.97 -2.96
N THR A 5 0.31 11.07 -3.32
CA THR A 5 -0.26 10.96 -4.66
C THR A 5 -1.63 10.30 -4.57
N GLN A 6 -2.39 10.40 -5.65
CA GLN A 6 -3.66 9.71 -5.80
C GLN A 6 -3.84 9.22 -7.23
N ILE A 7 -4.66 8.20 -7.41
CA ILE A 7 -5.08 7.70 -8.72
C ILE A 7 -6.52 7.21 -8.67
N GLU A 8 -7.23 7.34 -9.78
CA GLU A 8 -8.56 6.75 -9.96
C GLU A 8 -8.42 5.30 -10.40
N ILE A 9 -9.16 4.39 -9.76
CA ILE A 9 -9.20 2.97 -10.08
C ILE A 9 -10.63 2.59 -10.44
N GLU A 10 -10.81 1.86 -11.54
CA GLU A 10 -12.12 1.41 -12.03
C GLU A 10 -12.63 0.17 -11.27
N ALA A 11 -12.59 0.23 -9.94
CA ALA A 11 -13.09 -0.78 -9.03
C ALA A 11 -13.62 -0.11 -7.76
N SER A 12 -14.57 -0.74 -7.09
CA SER A 12 -15.12 -0.26 -5.82
C SER A 12 -14.05 -0.29 -4.71
N PRO A 13 -14.19 0.52 -3.65
CA PRO A 13 -13.21 0.55 -2.57
C PRO A 13 -12.99 -0.82 -1.92
N GLU A 14 -14.04 -1.64 -1.85
CA GLU A 14 -13.98 -3.00 -1.34
C GLU A 14 -13.13 -3.92 -2.23
N GLU A 15 -13.33 -3.89 -3.56
CA GLU A 15 -12.52 -4.68 -4.50
C GLU A 15 -11.05 -4.26 -4.47
N VAL A 16 -10.76 -2.95 -4.44
CA VAL A 16 -9.40 -2.43 -4.33
C VAL A 16 -8.76 -2.92 -3.03
N LYS A 17 -9.50 -2.87 -1.92
CA LYS A 17 -9.02 -3.29 -0.60
C LYS A 17 -8.78 -4.81 -0.55
N ASN A 18 -9.62 -5.62 -1.20
CA ASN A 18 -9.42 -7.06 -1.29
C ASN A 18 -8.11 -7.40 -2.02
N VAL A 19 -7.82 -6.73 -3.14
CA VAL A 19 -6.53 -6.88 -3.84
C VAL A 19 -5.38 -6.36 -2.97
N PHE A 20 -5.59 -5.28 -2.20
CA PHE A 20 -4.60 -4.77 -1.24
C PHE A 20 -4.27 -5.78 -0.10
N PHE A 21 -5.17 -6.70 0.25
CA PHE A 21 -4.91 -7.72 1.27
C PHE A 21 -4.60 -9.10 0.71
N ASP A 22 -4.51 -9.24 -0.61
CA ASP A 22 -4.07 -10.46 -1.29
C ASP A 22 -2.54 -10.62 -1.21
N PHE A 23 -2.05 -10.78 0.02
CA PHE A 23 -0.63 -10.94 0.34
C PHE A 23 0.05 -12.09 -0.42
N PRO A 24 -0.58 -13.28 -0.61
CA PRO A 24 0.00 -14.35 -1.42
C PRO A 24 0.37 -13.90 -2.85
N ASN A 25 -0.44 -13.05 -3.47
CA ASN A 25 -0.23 -12.56 -4.83
C ASN A 25 0.31 -11.12 -4.88
N TRP A 26 0.84 -10.59 -3.78
CA TRP A 26 1.35 -9.21 -3.71
C TRP A 26 2.41 -8.92 -4.76
N ARG A 27 3.23 -9.91 -5.10
CA ARG A 27 4.30 -9.81 -6.12
C ARG A 27 3.77 -9.52 -7.52
N GLU A 28 2.49 -9.75 -7.77
CA GLU A 28 1.84 -9.46 -9.05
C GLU A 28 1.59 -7.96 -9.23
N ILE A 29 1.60 -7.18 -8.14
CA ILE A 29 1.79 -5.73 -8.21
C ILE A 29 3.25 -5.54 -8.64
N LYS A 30 3.47 -5.26 -9.93
CA LYS A 30 4.80 -5.19 -10.58
C LYS A 30 5.62 -3.97 -10.15
N ASN A 31 5.69 -3.73 -8.84
CA ASN A 31 6.37 -2.60 -8.24
C ASN A 31 7.78 -2.96 -7.77
N ASP A 32 8.69 -1.99 -7.83
CA ASP A 32 10.09 -2.18 -7.42
C ASP A 32 10.38 -1.86 -5.95
N MET A 33 9.50 -1.12 -5.29
CA MET A 33 9.70 -0.70 -3.91
C MET A 33 9.15 -1.70 -2.91
N ILE A 34 7.86 -2.04 -3.00
CA ILE A 34 7.22 -3.00 -2.08
C ILE A 34 7.04 -4.31 -2.82
N LYS A 35 7.97 -5.25 -2.62
CA LYS A 35 7.98 -6.52 -3.35
C LYS A 35 7.01 -7.54 -2.75
N THR A 36 6.91 -7.58 -1.43
CA THR A 36 6.00 -8.49 -0.72
C THR A 36 5.52 -7.87 0.58
N VAL A 37 4.29 -8.21 0.96
CA VAL A 37 3.74 -7.99 2.29
C VAL A 37 3.21 -9.34 2.77
N ALA A 38 3.45 -9.68 4.03
CA ALA A 38 2.94 -10.90 4.63
C ALA A 38 2.71 -10.71 6.14
N ARG A 39 1.78 -11.49 6.72
CA ARG A 39 1.72 -11.62 8.19
C ARG A 39 2.93 -12.38 8.70
N LEU A 40 3.35 -12.06 9.92
CA LEU A 40 4.37 -12.86 10.59
C LEU A 40 3.80 -14.23 11.00
N PRO A 41 4.64 -15.29 11.10
CA PRO A 41 4.21 -16.59 11.58
C PRO A 41 3.54 -16.51 12.96
N GLY A 42 2.46 -17.26 13.17
CA GLY A 42 1.74 -17.32 14.45
C GLY A 42 0.68 -16.22 14.65
N HIS A 43 0.51 -15.31 13.69
CA HIS A 43 -0.62 -14.39 13.69
C HIS A 43 -1.93 -15.10 13.31
N ALA A 44 -3.03 -14.74 13.97
CA ALA A 44 -4.34 -15.33 13.76
C ALA A 44 -4.88 -15.07 12.36
N GLU A 45 -5.74 -15.97 11.86
CA GLU A 45 -6.57 -15.73 10.69
C GLU A 45 -7.66 -14.67 11.01
N GLY A 46 -8.22 -14.03 9.98
CA GLY A 46 -9.22 -12.95 10.14
C GLY A 46 -8.65 -11.55 9.84
N PRO A 47 -9.35 -10.44 10.12
CA PRO A 47 -8.90 -9.09 9.75
C PRO A 47 -7.61 -8.65 10.45
N ILE A 48 -6.73 -7.93 9.76
CA ILE A 48 -5.50 -7.37 10.33
C ILE A 48 -5.86 -6.36 11.42
N GLN A 49 -5.25 -6.49 12.60
CA GLN A 49 -5.56 -5.63 13.74
C GLN A 49 -4.53 -4.50 13.91
N LYS A 50 -4.98 -3.40 14.53
CA LYS A 50 -4.05 -2.34 14.97
C LYS A 50 -3.03 -2.91 15.96
N GLY A 51 -1.77 -2.52 15.81
CA GLY A 51 -0.64 -3.02 16.60
C GLY A 51 -0.03 -4.31 16.07
N GLU A 52 -0.66 -4.96 15.09
CA GLU A 52 -0.11 -6.13 14.41
C GLU A 52 1.18 -5.77 13.67
N LYS A 53 2.12 -6.72 13.59
CA LYS A 53 3.34 -6.56 12.79
C LYS A 53 3.24 -7.35 11.50
N LEU A 54 3.62 -6.71 10.39
CA LEU A 54 3.70 -7.34 9.08
C LEU A 54 5.16 -7.39 8.63
N ALA A 55 5.52 -8.48 7.93
CA ALA A 55 6.76 -8.56 7.20
C ALA A 55 6.60 -7.87 5.84
N VAL A 56 7.52 -6.97 5.51
CA VAL A 56 7.54 -6.28 4.22
C VAL A 56 8.93 -6.40 3.61
N ASN A 57 9.01 -6.71 2.32
CA ASN A 57 10.25 -6.66 1.57
C ASN A 57 10.32 -5.35 0.78
N PHE A 58 11.16 -4.42 1.25
CA PHE A 58 11.43 -3.17 0.58
C PHE A 58 12.65 -3.31 -0.32
N ARG A 59 12.45 -3.48 -1.62
CA ARG A 59 13.53 -3.58 -2.63
C ARG A 59 14.65 -4.57 -2.21
N GLY A 60 14.28 -5.74 -1.69
CA GLY A 60 15.20 -6.78 -1.22
C GLY A 60 15.52 -6.72 0.27
N VAL A 61 15.21 -5.63 0.97
CA VAL A 61 15.41 -5.50 2.42
C VAL A 61 14.17 -5.99 3.17
N ASN A 62 14.33 -7.07 3.95
CA ASN A 62 13.26 -7.56 4.82
C ASN A 62 13.15 -6.66 6.05
N SER A 63 11.97 -6.10 6.26
CA SER A 63 11.64 -5.20 7.35
C SER A 63 10.33 -5.63 8.02
N GLN A 64 10.10 -5.10 9.22
CA GLN A 64 8.81 -5.21 9.88
C GLN A 64 8.17 -3.83 9.97
N VAL A 65 6.86 -3.80 9.74
CA VAL A 65 6.03 -2.60 9.90
C VAL A 65 4.95 -2.88 10.94
N THR A 66 4.55 -1.87 11.69
CA THR A 66 3.49 -1.96 12.69
C THR A 66 2.21 -1.34 12.13
N VAL A 67 1.11 -2.06 12.16
CA VAL A 67 -0.19 -1.55 11.69
C VAL A 67 -0.71 -0.50 12.66
N LEU A 68 -1.01 0.68 12.13
CA LEU A 68 -1.57 1.80 12.88
C LEU A 68 -3.08 1.90 12.70
N GLU A 69 -3.58 1.52 11.52
CA GLU A 69 -5.00 1.59 11.19
C GLU A 69 -5.39 0.55 10.13
N ASN A 70 -6.59 0.00 10.27
CA ASN A 70 -7.25 -0.82 9.25
C ASN A 70 -8.77 -0.58 9.30
N SER A 71 -9.19 0.64 8.97
CA SER A 71 -10.58 1.03 8.83
C SER A 71 -11.09 0.70 7.41
N PRO A 72 -12.39 0.73 7.13
CA PRO A 72 -12.91 0.49 5.77
C PRO A 72 -12.27 1.39 4.70
N SER A 73 -11.97 2.65 5.04
CA SER A 73 -11.43 3.65 4.12
C SER A 73 -9.91 3.82 4.19
N GLU A 74 -9.22 3.33 5.22
CA GLU A 74 -7.78 3.56 5.40
C GLU A 74 -7.06 2.36 5.99
N PHE A 75 -5.93 2.02 5.38
CA PHE A 75 -4.92 1.16 5.96
C PHE A 75 -3.64 1.96 6.17
N LYS A 76 -3.09 1.93 7.38
CA LYS A 76 -1.89 2.67 7.75
C LYS A 76 -0.93 1.76 8.47
N TRP A 77 0.35 1.85 8.11
CA TRP A 77 1.41 1.21 8.89
C TRP A 77 2.52 2.20 9.20
N ARG A 78 3.38 1.79 10.13
CA ARG A 78 4.61 2.49 10.47
C ARG A 78 5.80 1.60 10.23
N GLY A 79 6.74 2.09 9.42
CA GLY A 79 8.08 1.50 9.31
C GLY A 79 8.98 2.02 10.43
N ASP A 80 9.69 1.12 11.11
CA ASP A 80 10.63 1.48 12.17
C ASP A 80 12.02 0.83 11.97
N THR A 81 12.35 0.39 10.76
CA THR A 81 13.59 -0.37 10.52
C THR A 81 14.80 0.57 10.34
N LEU A 82 15.77 0.44 11.25
CA LEU A 82 17.15 0.96 11.15
C LEU A 82 17.32 2.46 10.83
N TYR A 83 16.56 3.37 11.47
CA TYR A 83 16.73 4.84 11.42
C TYR A 83 16.70 5.54 10.04
N VAL A 84 16.76 4.81 8.92
CA VAL A 84 16.90 5.35 7.56
C VAL A 84 15.58 5.26 6.76
N MET A 85 14.71 4.28 7.06
CA MET A 85 13.38 4.12 6.46
C MET A 85 12.29 4.06 7.53
N SER A 86 12.14 5.17 8.26
CA SER A 86 11.12 5.32 9.31
C SER A 86 10.07 6.34 8.91
N GLY A 87 8.79 5.98 8.99
CA GLY A 87 7.69 6.87 8.63
C GLY A 87 6.35 6.18 8.73
N GLU A 88 5.29 6.96 8.55
CA GLU A 88 3.91 6.47 8.48
C GLU A 88 3.42 6.48 7.04
N HIS A 89 3.10 5.28 6.56
CA HIS A 89 2.56 5.08 5.22
C HIS A 89 1.06 4.88 5.33
N SER A 90 0.29 5.69 4.60
CA SER A 90 -1.16 5.60 4.51
C SER A 90 -1.60 5.21 3.10
N PHE A 91 -2.53 4.27 3.04
CA PHE A 91 -3.27 3.82 1.87
C PHE A 91 -4.75 4.08 2.12
N ARG A 92 -5.38 4.96 1.35
CA ARG A 92 -6.81 5.26 1.50
C ARG A 92 -7.59 4.83 0.27
N PHE A 93 -8.77 4.26 0.52
CA PHE A 93 -9.66 3.65 -0.45
C PHE A 93 -11.00 4.39 -0.36
N GLU A 94 -11.11 5.53 -1.03
CA GLU A 94 -12.31 6.38 -0.96
C GLU A 94 -13.16 6.20 -2.23
N PRO A 95 -14.52 6.23 -2.13
CA PRO A 95 -15.37 6.25 -3.31
C PRO A 95 -15.00 7.40 -4.25
N SER A 96 -14.83 7.09 -5.53
CA SER A 96 -14.47 8.09 -6.53
C SER A 96 -15.59 9.11 -6.74
N LYS A 97 -15.20 10.37 -6.91
CA LYS A 97 -16.11 11.47 -7.29
C LYS A 97 -16.22 11.65 -8.80
N THR A 98 -15.33 11.04 -9.58
CA THR A 98 -15.21 11.24 -11.03
C THR A 98 -15.46 9.97 -11.83
N THR A 99 -15.28 8.80 -11.20
CA THR A 99 -15.47 7.47 -11.79
C THR A 99 -16.61 6.77 -11.06
N PRO A 100 -17.85 6.73 -11.62
CA PRO A 100 -18.97 6.09 -10.95
C PRO A 100 -18.67 4.63 -10.58
N GLY A 101 -18.83 4.28 -9.29
CA GLY A 101 -18.50 2.95 -8.77
C GLY A 101 -17.00 2.65 -8.65
N GLY A 102 -16.13 3.62 -8.97
CA GLY A 102 -14.68 3.52 -8.83
C GLY A 102 -14.16 3.99 -7.47
N THR A 103 -12.84 4.01 -7.35
CA THR A 103 -12.11 4.39 -6.13
C THR A 103 -11.08 5.47 -6.43
N THR A 104 -11.06 6.53 -5.63
CA THR A 104 -9.88 7.41 -5.54
C THR A 104 -8.94 6.80 -4.51
N PHE A 105 -7.86 6.18 -5.00
CA PHE A 105 -6.83 5.59 -4.15
C PHE A 105 -5.79 6.65 -3.79
N TYR A 106 -5.56 6.86 -2.49
CA TYR A 106 -4.53 7.77 -2.00
C TYR A 106 -3.37 6.98 -1.43
N ASN A 107 -2.16 7.44 -1.74
CA ASN A 107 -0.92 6.83 -1.30
C ASN A 107 0.01 7.92 -0.75
N SER A 108 0.34 7.85 0.52
CA SER A 108 1.18 8.86 1.17
C SER A 108 2.13 8.30 2.19
N GLU A 109 3.27 8.97 2.35
CA GLU A 109 4.29 8.67 3.35
C GLU A 109 4.67 9.94 4.10
N GLU A 110 4.58 9.87 5.42
CA GLU A 110 5.11 10.86 6.36
C GLU A 110 6.44 10.37 6.95
N PRO A 111 7.59 10.78 6.38
CA PRO A 111 8.90 10.34 6.83
C PRO A 111 9.29 11.00 8.16
N PHE A 112 9.93 10.22 9.03
CA PHE A 112 10.48 10.67 10.30
C PHE A 112 12.00 10.80 10.30
N ARG A 113 12.54 11.75 11.07
CA ARG A 113 13.98 11.87 11.35
C ARG A 113 14.83 11.93 10.08
N LEU A 114 15.85 11.05 9.97
CA LEU A 114 16.79 11.01 8.84
C LEU A 114 16.15 10.57 7.54
N SER A 115 15.01 9.86 7.58
CA SER A 115 14.30 9.47 6.36
C SER A 115 13.77 10.68 5.57
N ILE A 116 13.58 11.84 6.23
CA ILE A 116 13.24 13.10 5.57
C ILE A 116 14.35 13.51 4.60
N LEU A 117 15.62 13.31 4.99
CA LEU A 117 16.77 13.63 4.14
C LEU A 117 16.89 12.62 2.99
N VAL A 118 16.65 11.34 3.27
CA VAL A 118 16.65 10.27 2.26
C VAL A 118 15.56 10.50 1.21
N MET A 119 14.34 10.83 1.63
CA MET A 119 13.21 11.15 0.75
C MET A 119 13.49 12.35 -0.17
N LYS A 120 14.28 13.34 0.26
CA LYS A 120 14.71 14.46 -0.59
C LYS A 120 15.69 14.06 -1.68
N LEU A 121 16.44 12.98 -1.48
CA LEU A 121 17.45 12.48 -2.42
C LEU A 121 16.87 11.47 -3.43
N LEU A 122 15.71 10.90 -3.12
CA LEU A 122 15.01 9.95 -3.99
C LEU A 122 13.99 10.67 -4.88
N PRO A 123 13.68 10.13 -6.08
CA PRO A 123 12.60 10.63 -6.91
C PRO A 123 11.23 10.19 -6.36
N ALA A 124 10.90 10.60 -5.12
CA ALA A 124 9.76 10.12 -4.35
C ALA A 124 8.44 10.22 -5.12
N THR A 125 8.15 11.38 -5.73
CA THR A 125 6.93 11.57 -6.53
C THR A 125 6.81 10.52 -7.65
N THR A 126 7.88 10.27 -8.39
CA THR A 126 7.90 9.26 -9.47
C THR A 126 7.66 7.86 -8.91
N MET A 127 8.30 7.52 -7.79
CA MET A 127 8.17 6.20 -7.16
C MET A 127 6.75 5.93 -6.65
N PHE A 128 6.14 6.90 -5.97
CA PHE A 128 4.77 6.80 -5.46
C PHE A 128 3.75 6.74 -6.60
N ASN A 129 3.94 7.58 -7.64
CA ASN A 129 3.11 7.52 -8.84
C ASN A 129 3.22 6.18 -9.54
N GLN A 130 4.43 5.61 -9.62
CA GLN A 130 4.62 4.30 -10.24
C GLN A 130 3.91 3.19 -9.46
N PHE A 131 4.04 3.17 -8.12
CA PHE A 131 3.28 2.22 -7.29
C PHE A 131 1.77 2.32 -7.54
N CYS A 132 1.21 3.53 -7.56
CA CYS A 132 -0.23 3.71 -7.82
C CYS A 132 -0.64 3.19 -9.19
N LYS A 133 0.19 3.39 -10.23
CA LYS A 133 -0.06 2.84 -11.58
C LYS A 133 -0.02 1.32 -11.59
N ASP A 134 1.00 0.72 -11.00
CA ASP A 134 1.16 -0.74 -10.94
C ASP A 134 0.02 -1.39 -10.16
N PHE A 135 -0.38 -0.75 -9.04
CA PHE A 135 -1.47 -1.22 -8.21
C PHE A 135 -2.82 -1.10 -8.92
N LYS A 136 -3.12 0.05 -9.57
CA LYS A 136 -4.30 0.21 -10.43
C LYS A 136 -4.38 -0.90 -11.48
N ALA A 137 -3.28 -1.13 -12.20
CA ALA A 137 -3.22 -2.15 -13.25
C ALA A 137 -3.52 -3.55 -12.71
N ARG A 138 -3.01 -3.90 -11.52
CA ARG A 138 -3.31 -5.17 -10.86
C ARG A 138 -4.78 -5.28 -10.45
N VAL A 139 -5.35 -4.24 -9.84
CA VAL A 139 -6.76 -4.25 -9.43
C VAL A 139 -7.67 -4.45 -10.65
N GLU A 140 -7.43 -3.70 -11.71
CA GLU A 140 -8.25 -3.74 -12.91
C GLU A 140 -8.11 -5.06 -13.68
N SER A 141 -6.94 -5.71 -13.63
CA SER A 141 -6.78 -7.05 -14.22
C SER A 141 -7.59 -8.10 -13.47
N VAL A 142 -7.56 -8.10 -12.13
CA VAL A 142 -8.33 -9.05 -11.30
C VAL A 142 -9.84 -8.87 -11.53
N LYS A 143 -10.31 -7.62 -11.61
CA LYS A 143 -11.72 -7.32 -11.86
C LYS A 143 -12.18 -7.87 -13.22
N GLN A 144 -11.38 -7.67 -14.26
CA GLN A 144 -11.68 -8.19 -15.60
C GLN A 144 -11.73 -9.72 -15.63
N GLU A 145 -10.85 -10.41 -14.90
CA GLU A 145 -10.86 -11.86 -14.77
C GLU A 145 -12.12 -12.37 -14.04
N GLY A 146 -12.53 -11.72 -12.95
CA GLY A 146 -13.74 -12.07 -12.20
C GLY A 146 -15.06 -11.82 -12.94
N THR A 147 -15.06 -10.96 -13.97
CA THR A 147 -16.26 -10.60 -14.75
C THR A 147 -16.48 -11.55 -15.96
N LYS A 148 -15.58 -12.49 -16.23
CA LYS A 148 -15.64 -13.39 -17.41
C LYS A 148 -16.59 -14.60 -17.27
N PHE A 149 -17.68 -14.49 -16.52
CA PHE A 149 -18.66 -15.56 -16.34
C PHE A 149 -20.04 -15.19 -16.90
#